data_AF-A0A7C7BNA3-F1
#
_entry.id   AF-A0A7C7BNA3-F1
#
_cell.length_a   1.000
_cell.length_b   1.000
_cell.length_c   1.000
_cell.angle_alpha   90.00
_cell.angle_beta   90.00
_cell.angle_gamma   90.00
#
_symmetry.space_group_name_H-M   'P 1'
#
loop_
_entity.id
_entity.type
_entity.pdbx_description
1 polymer ?
#
loop_
_entity_poly.entity_id
_entity_poly.type
_entity_poly.pdbx_seq_one_letter_code
_entity_poly.pdbx_strand_id
1 'polypeptide(L)'
;MHFTLVKFIIALVLLTFSVMELLPFFEKLEFSKGALVPGGILSGFFGGLSGHQGALRTAFLIKLNLSKEAFIATGVSIACVVDFIRIPVYFSSFHIAHLQDNMSILLIATGSAFAGALIGRKVLTKATYGVIKVGVGVFIILVALALGVGLI
;
A
#
# COMPACT_ATOMS: atom_id res chain seq x y z
N MET A 1 18.82 13.27 8.24
CA MET A 1 18.52 12.81 6.87
C MET A 1 19.52 11.72 6.50
N HIS A 2 19.12 10.44 6.58
CA HIS A 2 19.97 9.33 6.13
C HIS A 2 19.51 8.90 4.75
N PHE A 3 20.26 9.31 3.73
CA PHE A 3 20.03 8.94 2.35
C PHE A 3 20.67 7.56 2.10
N THR A 4 19.87 6.58 1.69
CA THR A 4 20.38 5.27 1.28
C THR A 4 19.94 4.98 -0.14
N LEU A 5 20.83 4.34 -0.92
CA LEU A 5 20.56 3.97 -2.32
C LEU A 5 19.26 3.16 -2.45
N VAL A 6 18.97 2.31 -1.47
CA VAL A 6 17.75 1.51 -1.39
C VAL A 6 16.50 2.40 -1.24
N LYS A 7 16.50 3.38 -0.32
CA LYS A 7 15.38 4.32 -0.16
C LYS A 7 15.14 5.15 -1.42
N PHE A 8 16.20 5.56 -2.10
CA PHE A 8 16.11 6.31 -3.35
C PHE A 8 15.52 5.47 -4.50
N ILE A 9 15.95 4.20 -4.64
CA ILE A 9 15.37 3.27 -5.63
C ILE A 9 13.89 3.03 -5.33
N ILE A 10 13.53 2.84 -4.05
CA ILE A 10 12.13 2.68 -3.63
C ILE A 10 11.30 3.92 -3.97
N ALA A 11 11.83 5.11 -3.66
CA ALA A 11 11.19 6.38 -3.99
C ALA A 11 10.95 6.52 -5.49
N LEU A 12 11.94 6.17 -6.33
CA LEU A 12 11.81 6.21 -7.79
C LEU A 12 10.73 5.26 -8.30
N VAL A 13 10.67 4.02 -7.77
CA VAL A 13 9.63 3.04 -8.11
C VAL A 13 8.24 3.56 -7.74
N LEU A 14 8.06 4.06 -6.51
CA LEU A 14 6.79 4.63 -6.06
C LEU A 14 6.35 5.82 -6.91
N LEU A 15 7.28 6.74 -7.18
CA LEU A 15 7.00 7.93 -7.99
C LEU A 15 6.57 7.54 -9.41
N THR A 16 7.27 6.59 -10.04
CA THR A 16 6.94 6.09 -11.38
C THR A 16 5.53 5.49 -11.41
N PHE A 17 5.21 4.63 -10.43
CA PHE A 17 3.89 4.03 -10.32
C PHE A 17 2.78 5.07 -10.12
N SER A 18 2.97 6.06 -9.24
CA SER A 18 1.96 7.09 -8.98
C SER A 18 1.75 8.03 -10.16
N VAL A 19 2.82 8.42 -10.85
CA VAL A 19 2.72 9.25 -12.05
C VAL A 19 2.00 8.49 -13.17
N MET A 20 2.31 7.21 -13.36
CA MET A 20 1.57 6.35 -14.30
C MET A 20 0.09 6.19 -13.90
N GLU A 21 -0.24 6.21 -12.61
CA GLU A 21 -1.62 6.10 -12.12
C GLU A 21 -2.44 7.38 -12.38
N LEU A 22 -1.83 8.55 -12.22
CA LEU A 22 -2.45 9.87 -12.44
C LEU A 22 -2.56 10.25 -13.93
N LEU A 23 -1.72 9.69 -14.80
CA LEU A 23 -1.76 9.98 -16.24
C LEU A 23 -2.99 9.32 -16.91
N PRO A 24 -3.86 10.09 -17.59
CA PRO A 24 -5.05 9.58 -18.26
C PRO A 24 -4.73 8.64 -19.44
N PHE A 25 -3.50 8.68 -19.96
CA PHE A 25 -3.03 7.76 -21.01
C PHE A 25 -3.03 6.29 -20.56
N PHE A 26 -2.70 6.04 -19.29
CA PHE A 26 -2.71 4.69 -18.71
C PHE A 26 -4.09 4.26 -18.22
N GLU A 27 -5.13 5.11 -18.26
CA GLU A 27 -6.50 4.71 -17.92
C GLU A 27 -7.08 3.68 -18.87
N LYS A 28 -6.63 3.68 -20.13
CA LYS A 28 -7.09 2.74 -21.16
C LYS A 28 -6.35 1.40 -21.14
N LEU A 29 -5.32 1.26 -20.30
CA LEU A 29 -4.63 0.00 -20.11
C LEU A 29 -5.42 -0.88 -19.12
N GLU A 30 -6.25 -1.75 -19.69
CA GLU A 30 -6.87 -2.84 -18.95
C GLU A 30 -5.94 -4.05 -18.95
N PHE A 31 -5.65 -4.58 -17.76
CA PHE A 31 -4.91 -5.82 -17.66
C PHE A 31 -5.84 -7.01 -17.90
N SER A 32 -5.48 -7.86 -18.86
CA SER A 32 -6.18 -9.12 -19.08
C SER A 32 -5.93 -10.07 -17.90
N LYS A 33 -6.78 -11.08 -17.74
CA LYS A 33 -6.64 -12.10 -16.69
C LYS A 33 -5.26 -12.79 -16.71
N GLY A 34 -4.59 -12.85 -17.87
CA GLY A 34 -3.24 -13.40 -17.99
C GLY A 34 -2.15 -12.60 -17.26
N ALA A 35 -2.41 -11.33 -16.94
CA ALA A 35 -1.49 -10.48 -16.20
C ALA A 35 -1.57 -10.67 -14.67
N LEU A 36 -2.53 -11.45 -14.15
CA LEU A 36 -2.73 -11.64 -12.70
C LEU A 36 -1.53 -12.30 -12.01
N VAL A 37 -1.02 -13.38 -12.59
CA VAL A 37 0.13 -14.13 -12.07
C VAL A 37 1.42 -13.30 -12.11
N PRO A 38 1.85 -12.75 -13.26
CA PRO A 38 3.06 -11.92 -13.31
C PRO A 38 2.89 -10.62 -12.50
N GLY A 39 1.71 -10.00 -12.51
CA GLY A 39 1.42 -8.81 -11.71
C GLY A 39 1.46 -9.07 -10.21
N GLY A 40 0.96 -10.22 -9.76
CA GLY A 40 1.06 -10.66 -8.37
C GLY A 40 2.50 -10.92 -7.91
N ILE A 41 3.31 -11.57 -8.75
CA ILE A 41 4.74 -11.80 -8.48
C ILE A 41 5.49 -10.47 -8.36
N LEU A 42 5.30 -9.56 -9.34
CA LEU A 42 5.95 -8.25 -9.34
C LEU A 42 5.50 -7.40 -8.14
N SER A 43 4.19 -7.34 -7.88
CA SER A 43 3.65 -6.60 -6.74
C SER A 43 4.12 -7.17 -5.40
N GLY A 44 4.25 -8.50 -5.28
CA GLY A 44 4.75 -9.16 -4.08
C GLY A 44 6.24 -8.91 -3.86
N PHE A 45 7.06 -9.07 -4.91
CA PHE A 45 8.50 -8.87 -4.85
C PHE A 45 8.86 -7.42 -4.54
N PHE A 46 8.39 -6.47 -5.36
CA PHE A 46 8.67 -5.05 -5.15
C PHE A 46 7.99 -4.52 -3.89
N GLY A 47 6.82 -5.06 -3.52
CA GLY A 47 6.15 -4.72 -2.28
C GLY A 47 6.90 -5.19 -1.03
N GLY A 48 7.47 -6.39 -1.07
CA GLY A 48 8.31 -6.94 0.00
C GLY A 48 9.65 -6.19 0.12
N LEU A 49 10.29 -5.89 -1.01
CA LEU A 49 11.56 -5.16 -1.05
C LEU A 49 11.42 -3.70 -0.59
N SER A 50 10.34 -3.03 -1.01
CA SER A 50 10.12 -1.61 -0.71
C SER A 50 9.47 -1.36 0.65
N GLY A 51 8.80 -2.35 1.24
CA GLY A 51 7.90 -2.16 2.38
C GLY A 51 6.57 -1.49 2.04
N HIS A 52 6.34 -1.08 0.78
CA HIS A 52 5.17 -0.32 0.34
C HIS A 52 4.18 -1.16 -0.49
N GLN A 53 4.03 -2.43 -0.11
CA GLN A 53 3.21 -3.42 -0.85
C GLN A 53 1.75 -2.99 -1.06
N GLY A 54 1.19 -2.18 -0.16
CA GLY A 54 -0.16 -1.65 -0.30
C GLY A 54 -0.35 -0.77 -1.54
N ALA A 55 0.62 0.10 -1.84
CA ALA A 55 0.56 1.02 -2.98
C ALA A 55 0.66 0.27 -4.32
N LEU A 56 1.65 -0.61 -4.45
CA LEU A 56 1.88 -1.40 -5.67
C LEU A 56 0.71 -2.33 -6.00
N ARG A 57 0.12 -2.95 -4.98
CA ARG A 57 -1.08 -3.79 -5.15
C ARG A 57 -2.28 -2.98 -5.62
N THR A 58 -2.54 -1.85 -4.96
CA THR A 58 -3.65 -0.95 -5.34
C THR A 58 -3.50 -0.48 -6.78
N ALA A 59 -2.30 -0.07 -7.18
CA ALA A 59 -2.00 0.35 -8.55
C ALA A 59 -2.17 -0.78 -9.60
N PHE A 60 -2.03 -2.05 -9.21
CA PHE A 60 -2.33 -3.18 -10.07
C PHE A 60 -3.83 -3.48 -10.15
N LEU A 61 -4.50 -3.57 -9.00
CA LEU A 61 -5.93 -3.91 -8.92
C LEU A 61 -6.83 -2.88 -9.60
N ILE A 62 -6.44 -1.60 -9.61
CA ILE A 62 -7.18 -0.52 -10.26
C ILE A 62 -7.23 -0.68 -11.79
N LYS A 63 -6.31 -1.46 -12.38
CA LYS A 63 -6.24 -1.76 -13.82
C LYS A 63 -7.04 -2.99 -14.25
N LEU A 64 -7.69 -3.67 -13.30
CA LEU A 64 -8.54 -4.84 -13.55
C LEU A 64 -10.02 -4.48 -13.74
N ASN A 65 -10.35 -3.18 -13.79
CA ASN A 65 -11.70 -2.65 -13.97
C ASN A 65 -12.73 -3.29 -13.00
N LEU A 66 -12.32 -3.44 -11.74
CA LEU A 66 -13.15 -4.02 -10.68
C LEU A 66 -14.18 -3.01 -10.18
N SER A 67 -15.33 -3.49 -9.71
CA SER A 67 -16.25 -2.64 -8.94
C SER A 67 -15.55 -2.14 -7.66
N LYS A 68 -16.02 -1.02 -7.10
CA LYS A 68 -15.42 -0.47 -5.87
C LYS A 68 -15.39 -1.51 -4.74
N GLU A 69 -16.46 -2.29 -4.58
CA GLU A 69 -16.57 -3.34 -3.58
C GLU A 69 -15.57 -4.47 -3.83
N ALA A 70 -15.46 -4.93 -5.08
CA ALA A 70 -14.52 -5.98 -5.46
C ALA A 70 -13.06 -5.52 -5.28
N PHE A 71 -12.74 -4.29 -5.68
CA PHE A 71 -11.42 -3.70 -5.48
C PHE A 71 -11.01 -3.67 -4.00
N ILE A 72 -11.90 -3.18 -3.13
CA ILE A 72 -11.64 -3.13 -1.68
C ILE A 72 -11.53 -4.55 -1.11
N ALA A 73 -12.48 -5.44 -1.43
CA ALA A 73 -12.52 -6.80 -0.91
C ALA A 73 -11.26 -7.58 -1.30
N THR A 74 -10.87 -7.52 -2.57
CA THR A 74 -9.64 -8.17 -3.05
C THR A 74 -8.41 -7.58 -2.39
N GLY A 75 -8.33 -6.24 -2.26
CA GLY A 75 -7.23 -5.58 -1.55
C GLY A 75 -7.12 -6.03 -0.10
N VAL A 76 -8.23 -6.10 0.64
CA VAL A 76 -8.25 -6.56 2.04
C VAL A 76 -7.89 -8.03 2.14
N SER A 77 -8.46 -8.90 1.30
CA SER A 77 -8.14 -10.34 1.31
C SER A 77 -6.65 -10.60 1.08
N ILE A 78 -6.03 -9.89 0.12
CA ILE A 78 -4.59 -9.99 -0.09
C ILE A 78 -3.81 -9.51 1.14
N ALA A 79 -4.27 -8.45 1.83
CA ALA A 79 -3.62 -7.95 3.04
C ALA A 79 -3.64 -9.01 4.15
N CYS A 80 -4.80 -9.63 4.40
CA CYS A 80 -4.94 -10.67 5.40
C CYS A 80 -4.04 -11.88 5.12
N VAL A 81 -3.93 -12.31 3.86
CA VAL A 81 -3.02 -13.42 3.48
C VAL A 81 -1.56 -13.04 3.72
N VAL A 82 -1.17 -11.82 3.39
CA VAL A 82 0.19 -11.32 3.65
C VAL A 82 0.48 -11.26 5.14
N ASP A 83 -0.46 -10.76 5.95
CA ASP A 83 -0.31 -10.69 7.41
C ASP A 83 -0.22 -12.09 8.03
N PHE A 84 -1.01 -13.05 7.54
CA PHE A 84 -0.95 -14.44 7.98
C PHE A 84 0.44 -15.05 7.74
N ILE A 85 1.11 -14.70 6.65
CA ILE A 85 2.48 -15.16 6.34
C ILE A 85 3.52 -14.40 7.19
N ARG A 86 3.31 -13.11 7.48
CA ARG A 86 4.28 -12.26 8.17
C ARG A 86 4.28 -12.42 9.69
N ILE A 87 3.12 -12.59 10.31
CA ILE A 87 2.98 -12.66 11.77
C ILE A 87 3.89 -13.75 12.37
N PRO A 88 3.96 -14.99 11.85
CA PRO A 88 4.87 -16.02 12.38
C PRO A 88 6.35 -15.62 12.30
N VAL A 89 6.76 -14.98 11.21
CA VAL A 89 8.15 -14.53 10.99
C VAL A 89 8.50 -13.38 11.95
N TYR A 90 7.58 -12.45 12.16
CA TYR A 90 7.77 -11.37 13.14
C TYR A 90 7.83 -11.94 14.55
N PHE A 91 6.95 -12.89 14.89
CA PHE A 91 6.94 -13.53 16.20
C PHE A 91 8.25 -14.25 16.52
N SER A 92 8.85 -14.96 15.54
CA SER A 92 10.12 -15.67 15.76
C SER A 92 11.32 -14.74 16.00
N SER A 93 11.24 -13.49 15.53
CA SER A 93 12.27 -12.47 15.71
C SER A 93 11.96 -11.49 16.86
N PHE A 94 10.83 -11.66 17.55
CA PHE A 94 10.31 -10.68 18.50
C PHE A 94 10.84 -10.91 19.92
N HIS A 95 11.44 -9.87 20.52
CA HIS A 95 11.79 -9.89 21.95
C HIS A 95 10.66 -9.28 22.79
N ILE A 96 10.13 -10.05 23.74
CA ILE A 96 9.00 -9.66 24.60
C ILE A 96 9.28 -8.37 25.40
N ALA A 97 10.55 -8.11 25.75
CA ALA A 97 10.95 -6.88 26.44
C ALA A 97 10.57 -5.60 25.66
N HIS A 98 10.72 -5.61 24.32
CA HIS A 98 10.32 -4.46 23.49
C HIS A 98 8.81 -4.21 23.48
N LEU A 99 7.99 -5.22 23.76
CA LEU A 99 6.53 -5.08 23.85
C LEU A 99 6.13 -4.26 25.08
N GLN A 100 6.77 -4.52 26.22
CA GLN A 100 6.46 -3.85 27.47
C GLN A 100 6.85 -2.37 27.42
N ASP A 101 8.01 -2.06 26.84
CA ASP A 101 8.51 -0.69 26.72
C ASP A 101 7.65 0.18 25.78
N ASN A 102 6.97 -0.44 24.80
CA ASN A 102 6.22 0.27 23.75
C ASN A 102 4.70 -0.03 23.76
N MET A 103 4.18 -0.61 24.84
CA MET A 103 2.77 -1.03 24.93
C MET A 103 1.79 0.12 24.68
N SER A 104 2.09 1.31 25.20
CA SER A 104 1.28 2.51 25.01
C SER A 104 1.21 2.96 23.54
N ILE A 105 2.36 2.98 22.86
CA ILE A 105 2.47 3.32 21.43
C ILE A 105 1.70 2.30 20.60
N LEU A 106 1.85 1.01 20.92
CA LEU A 106 1.14 -0.07 20.23
C LEU A 106 -0.38 0.12 20.34
N LEU A 107 -0.90 0.36 21.56
CA LEU A 107 -2.34 0.57 21.78
C LEU A 107 -2.87 1.79 21.04
N ILE A 108 -2.14 2.91 21.07
CA ILE A 108 -2.54 4.14 20.37
C ILE A 108 -2.51 3.93 18.85
N ALA A 109 -1.47 3.29 18.32
CA ALA A 109 -1.33 3.01 16.89
C ALA A 109 -2.45 2.07 16.40
N THR A 110 -2.70 0.98 17.13
CA THR A 110 -3.79 0.05 16.81
C THR A 110 -5.16 0.74 16.90
N GLY A 111 -5.42 1.48 17.98
CA GLY A 111 -6.67 2.24 18.13
C GLY A 111 -6.90 3.26 17.01
N SER A 112 -5.84 3.97 16.62
CA SER A 112 -5.88 4.93 15.51
C SER A 112 -6.16 4.24 14.17
N ALA A 113 -5.58 3.05 13.93
CA ALA A 113 -5.84 2.27 12.73
C ALA A 113 -7.30 1.82 12.65
N PHE A 114 -7.88 1.33 13.75
CA PHE A 114 -9.30 0.95 13.81
C PHE A 114 -10.23 2.16 13.60
N ALA A 115 -9.96 3.27 14.29
CA ALA A 115 -10.73 4.50 14.13
C ALA A 115 -10.69 5.00 12.67
N GLY A 116 -9.49 5.03 12.08
CA GLY A 116 -9.29 5.38 10.67
C GLY A 116 -10.06 4.48 9.71
N ALA A 117 -10.06 3.16 9.93
CA ALA A 117 -10.80 2.22 9.10
C ALA A 117 -12.33 2.42 9.20
N LEU A 118 -12.85 2.68 10.40
CA LEU A 118 -14.29 2.93 10.62
C LEU A 118 -14.75 4.24 9.98
N ILE A 119 -13.96 5.31 10.10
CA ILE A 119 -14.22 6.59 9.44
C ILE A 119 -14.11 6.43 7.93
N GLY A 120 -13.03 5.78 7.46
CA GLY A 120 -12.77 5.50 6.06
C GLY A 120 -13.93 4.77 5.40
N ARG A 121 -14.51 3.75 6.05
CA ARG A 121 -15.71 3.04 5.56
C ARG A 121 -16.87 3.98 5.24
N LYS A 122 -17.13 4.98 6.08
CA LYS A 122 -18.22 5.96 5.86
C LYS A 122 -17.90 6.97 4.76
N VAL A 123 -16.64 7.33 4.59
CA VAL A 123 -16.18 8.23 3.51
C VAL A 123 -16.26 7.51 2.17
N LEU A 124 -15.86 6.23 2.13
CA LEU A 124 -15.76 5.42 0.93
C LEU A 124 -17.11 5.12 0.28
N THR A 125 -18.19 5.05 1.06
CA THR A 125 -19.55 4.90 0.51
C THR A 125 -20.05 6.15 -0.20
N LYS A 126 -19.48 7.32 0.12
CA LYS A 126 -19.82 8.62 -0.47
C LYS A 126 -18.84 9.09 -1.55
N ALA A 127 -17.65 8.50 -1.61
CA ALA A 127 -16.61 8.87 -2.56
C ALA A 127 -16.84 8.22 -3.93
N THR A 128 -16.58 8.98 -5.00
CA THR A 128 -16.55 8.45 -6.36
C THR A 128 -15.18 7.80 -6.64
N TYR A 129 -15.15 6.90 -7.63
CA TYR A 129 -13.91 6.23 -8.05
C TYR A 129 -12.79 7.23 -8.39
N GLY A 130 -13.12 8.34 -9.05
CA GLY A 130 -12.16 9.40 -9.37
C GLY A 130 -11.54 10.07 -8.15
N VAL A 131 -12.33 10.33 -7.10
CA VAL A 131 -11.82 10.93 -5.85
C VAL A 131 -10.87 9.98 -5.13
N ILE A 132 -11.23 8.69 -5.05
CA ILE A 132 -10.37 7.67 -4.43
C ILE A 132 -9.04 7.57 -5.19
N LYS A 133 -9.11 7.48 -6.51
CA LYS A 133 -7.94 7.38 -7.39
C LYS A 133 -6.99 8.57 -7.22
N VAL A 134 -7.51 9.80 -7.31
CA VAL A 134 -6.69 11.00 -7.15
C VAL A 134 -6.11 11.08 -5.74
N GLY A 135 -6.90 10.79 -4.71
CA GLY A 135 -6.44 10.81 -3.33
C GLY A 135 -5.28 9.83 -3.08
N VAL A 136 -5.44 8.57 -3.51
CA VAL A 136 -4.39 7.55 -3.38
C VAL A 136 -3.12 7.97 -4.13
N GLY A 137 -3.25 8.41 -5.39
CA GLY A 137 -2.11 8.85 -6.19
C GLY A 137 -1.32 10.00 -5.54
N VAL A 138 -2.03 11.01 -5.01
CA VAL A 138 -1.41 12.14 -4.30
C VAL A 138 -0.68 11.67 -3.03
N PHE A 139 -1.30 10.81 -2.22
CA PHE A 139 -0.65 10.31 -1.00
C PHE A 139 0.62 9.50 -1.29
N ILE A 140 0.61 8.66 -2.34
CA ILE A 140 1.81 7.90 -2.70
C ILE A 140 2.91 8.83 -3.21
N ILE A 141 2.59 9.88 -3.97
CA ILE A 141 3.58 10.90 -4.37
C ILE A 141 4.20 11.57 -3.15
N LEU A 142 3.39 11.98 -2.17
CA LEU A 142 3.90 12.61 -0.95
C LEU A 142 4.86 11.69 -0.20
N VAL A 143 4.51 10.40 -0.07
CA VAL A 143 5.39 9.39 0.56
C VAL A 143 6.67 9.19 -0.25
N ALA A 144 6.58 9.10 -1.58
CA ALA A 144 7.72 8.93 -2.46
C ALA A 144 8.70 10.12 -2.37
N LEU A 145 8.18 11.35 -2.33
CA LEU A 145 8.98 12.56 -2.16
C LEU A 145 9.63 12.61 -0.77
N ALA A 146 8.88 12.27 0.28
CA ALA A 146 9.39 12.27 1.65
C ALA A 146 10.52 11.24 1.83
N LEU A 147 10.39 10.04 1.25
CA LEU A 147 11.45 9.03 1.17
C LEU A 147 12.63 9.49 0.32
N GLY A 148 12.36 10.08 -0.84
CA GLY A 148 13.38 10.52 -1.80
C GLY A 148 14.25 11.65 -1.26
N VAL A 149 13.69 12.54 -0.44
CA VAL A 149 14.44 13.63 0.24
C VAL A 149 15.09 13.12 1.55
N GLY A 150 14.76 11.91 2.00
CA GLY A 150 15.30 11.31 3.23
C GLY A 150 14.73 11.94 4.50
N LEU A 151 13.51 12.49 4.42
CA LEU A 151 12.74 12.98 5.57
C LEU A 151 12.27 11.81 6.46
N ILE A 152 11.93 10.69 5.84
CA ILE A 152 11.60 9.38 6.43
C ILE A 152 12.47 8.30 5.78
#